data_AF-A0A482ZUA7-F1
#
_entry.id   AF-A0A482ZUA7-F1
#
_cell.length_a   1.000
_cell.length_b   1.000
_cell.length_c   1.000
_cell.angle_alpha   90.00
_cell.angle_beta   90.00
_cell.angle_gamma   90.00
#
_symmetry.space_group_name_H-M   'P 1'
#
loop_
_entity.id
_entity.type
_entity.pdbx_description
1 polymer ?
#
loop_
_entity_poly.entity_id
_entity_poly.type
_entity_poly.pdbx_seq_one_letter_code
_entity_poly.pdbx_strand_id
1 'polypeptide(L)'
;MWINTSLSNLSQNDTLVLANNRQVLALQNTWGLQKGNAPLPKILSWRQYLQKTWRMCAPNSSKRLLSNIESRILIKQSMLKSMQKVDNRLLDEVVKNNDYCYAHLISYAQLENSHIQNCELFAKWLKDYQKTKLNNHLLDVNDLSNLLAKHADTLPKPYIYGFKTLTPEQQKLFNKIGYQSLCATQKNTHSDNKTFQTSYDEILSAAQWARDLHAQHPQKHIAIVSPNLNQQQHQIISIFNQVFMDTLVETG
;
A
#
# COMPACT_ATOMS: atom_id res chain seq x y z
N MET A 1 -10.86 12.09 1.03
CA MET A 1 -10.85 10.89 0.17
C MET A 1 -11.84 9.89 0.77
N TRP A 2 -12.70 9.32 -0.06
CA TRP A 2 -13.70 8.33 0.34
C TRP A 2 -13.48 7.05 -0.44
N ILE A 3 -14.05 5.96 0.05
CA ILE A 3 -14.14 4.73 -0.72
C ILE A 3 -15.54 4.59 -1.29
N ASN A 4 -15.62 4.02 -2.48
CA ASN A 4 -16.87 3.87 -3.20
C ASN A 4 -17.34 2.43 -3.04
N THR A 5 -17.87 2.08 -1.87
CA THR A 5 -18.44 0.77 -1.58
C THR A 5 -19.58 0.92 -0.57
N SER A 6 -20.53 -0.01 -0.58
CA SER A 6 -21.61 -0.05 0.41
C SER A 6 -21.12 -0.71 1.70
N LEU A 7 -21.29 -0.02 2.83
CA LEU A 7 -20.93 -0.52 4.16
C LEU A 7 -22.16 -1.03 4.93
N SER A 8 -23.29 -1.23 4.25
CA SER A 8 -24.58 -1.59 4.84
C SER A 8 -24.54 -2.87 5.67
N ASN A 9 -23.88 -3.91 5.17
CA ASN A 9 -23.81 -5.24 5.79
C ASN A 9 -22.74 -5.38 6.88
N LEU A 10 -22.03 -4.31 7.22
CA LEU A 10 -20.94 -4.33 8.20
C LEU A 10 -21.43 -3.89 9.58
N SER A 11 -20.83 -4.49 10.61
CA SER A 11 -21.06 -4.28 12.03
C SER A 11 -19.77 -3.91 12.76
N GLN A 12 -19.87 -3.44 14.00
CA GLN A 12 -18.72 -3.07 14.84
C GLN A 12 -17.77 -4.25 15.15
N ASN A 13 -18.26 -5.49 15.06
CA ASN A 13 -17.49 -6.68 15.38
C ASN A 13 -16.63 -7.16 14.21
N ASP A 14 -16.88 -6.64 13.02
CA ASP A 14 -16.18 -7.05 11.81
C ASP A 14 -14.74 -6.52 11.78
N THR A 15 -13.88 -7.27 11.09
CA THR A 15 -12.51 -6.85 10.81
C THR A 15 -12.36 -6.57 9.33
N LEU A 16 -11.96 -5.34 9.00
CA LEU A 16 -11.71 -4.89 7.64
C LEU A 16 -10.21 -4.72 7.44
N VAL A 17 -9.68 -5.40 6.43
CA VAL A 17 -8.28 -5.32 6.01
C VAL A 17 -8.20 -4.57 4.69
N LEU A 18 -7.41 -3.49 4.67
CA LEU A 18 -7.25 -2.63 3.50
C LEU A 18 -5.83 -2.68 2.97
N ALA A 19 -5.67 -2.43 1.67
CA ALA A 19 -4.37 -2.54 1.01
C ALA A 19 -3.35 -1.52 1.51
N ASN A 20 -3.79 -0.36 2.02
CA ASN A 20 -2.88 0.65 2.57
C ASN A 20 -3.55 1.58 3.61
N ASN A 21 -2.73 2.35 4.33
CA ASN A 21 -3.19 3.28 5.37
C ASN A 21 -4.05 4.44 4.80
N ARG A 22 -3.84 4.84 3.54
CA ARG A 22 -4.66 5.89 2.90
C ARG A 22 -6.10 5.40 2.72
N GLN A 23 -6.29 4.13 2.37
CA GLN A 23 -7.60 3.50 2.29
C GLN A 23 -8.24 3.31 3.68
N VAL A 24 -7.45 3.00 4.72
CA VAL A 24 -7.94 2.96 6.12
C VAL A 24 -8.60 4.30 6.49
N LEU A 25 -7.91 5.42 6.27
CA LEU A 25 -8.46 6.76 6.53
C LEU A 25 -9.69 7.05 5.66
N ALA A 26 -9.66 6.67 4.38
CA ALA A 26 -10.79 6.89 3.49
C ALA A 26 -12.03 6.10 3.90
N LEU A 27 -11.88 4.86 4.37
CA LEU A 27 -12.96 4.03 4.89
C LEU A 27 -13.54 4.62 6.18
N GLN A 28 -12.71 5.11 7.10
CA GLN A 28 -13.17 5.77 8.33
C GLN A 28 -14.07 6.97 8.02
N ASN A 29 -13.66 7.82 7.07
CA ASN A 29 -14.49 8.94 6.60
C ASN A 29 -15.79 8.47 5.95
N THR A 30 -15.73 7.40 5.16
CA THR A 30 -16.92 6.83 4.48
C THR A 30 -17.90 6.22 5.48
N TRP A 31 -17.39 5.61 6.56
CA TRP A 31 -18.21 5.08 7.65
C TRP A 31 -19.00 6.18 8.33
N GLY A 32 -18.36 7.29 8.71
CA GLY A 32 -19.05 8.44 9.31
C GLY A 32 -20.16 9.01 8.42
N LEU A 33 -19.97 9.01 7.10
CA LEU A 33 -20.99 9.45 6.15
C LEU A 33 -22.15 8.46 5.99
N GLN A 34 -21.87 7.16 5.88
CA GLN A 34 -22.90 6.15 5.60
C GLN A 34 -23.62 5.64 6.86
N LYS A 35 -22.96 5.65 8.01
CA LYS A 35 -23.43 5.05 9.27
C LYS A 35 -23.49 6.05 10.44
N GLY A 36 -23.12 7.31 10.22
CA GLY A 36 -23.14 8.35 11.25
C GLY A 36 -22.26 7.99 12.45
N ASN A 37 -22.84 8.05 13.64
CA ASN A 37 -22.16 7.78 14.92
C ASN A 37 -22.11 6.28 15.29
N ALA A 38 -22.42 5.37 14.36
CA ALA A 38 -22.30 3.94 14.64
C ALA A 38 -20.84 3.57 15.00
N PRO A 39 -20.61 2.67 15.97
CA PRO A 39 -19.26 2.26 16.34
C PRO A 39 -18.50 1.69 15.16
N LEU A 40 -17.24 2.10 14.99
CA LEU A 40 -16.41 1.65 13.87
C LEU A 40 -15.99 0.18 14.06
N PRO A 41 -15.99 -0.62 12.97
CA PRO A 41 -15.34 -1.93 12.97
C PRO A 41 -13.82 -1.81 13.17
N LYS A 42 -13.17 -2.96 13.33
CA LYS A 42 -11.70 -3.04 13.34
C LYS A 42 -11.16 -2.81 11.93
N ILE A 43 -10.78 -1.58 11.62
CA ILE A 43 -10.23 -1.18 10.32
C ILE A 43 -8.70 -1.17 10.39
N LEU A 44 -8.04 -2.00 9.58
CA LEU A 44 -6.59 -2.22 9.62
C LEU A 44 -6.01 -2.24 8.20
N SER A 45 -4.79 -1.73 8.02
CA SER A 45 -3.99 -2.08 6.83
C SER A 45 -3.45 -3.50 6.94
N TRP A 46 -3.02 -4.10 5.83
CA TRP A 46 -2.42 -5.45 5.82
C TRP A 46 -1.35 -5.66 6.92
N ARG A 47 -0.38 -4.76 7.04
CA ARG A 47 0.68 -4.86 8.07
C ARG A 47 0.09 -4.77 9.49
N GLN A 48 -0.87 -3.87 9.71
CA GLN A 48 -1.53 -3.73 11.01
C GLN A 48 -2.35 -4.98 11.36
N TYR A 49 -3.02 -5.58 10.37
CA TYR A 49 -3.74 -6.83 10.53
C TYR A 49 -2.82 -7.95 10.98
N LEU A 50 -1.68 -8.16 10.30
CA LEU A 50 -0.70 -9.17 10.69
C LEU A 50 -0.21 -8.96 12.14
N GLN A 51 0.23 -7.76 12.47
CA GLN A 51 0.79 -7.44 13.79
C GLN A 51 -0.23 -7.59 14.92
N LYS A 52 -1.43 -7.01 14.76
CA LYS A 52 -2.47 -7.09 15.80
C LYS A 52 -2.99 -8.51 15.96
N THR A 53 -3.21 -9.23 14.86
CA THR A 53 -3.69 -10.61 14.90
C THR A 53 -2.68 -11.54 15.54
N TRP A 54 -1.39 -11.37 15.24
CA TRP A 54 -0.35 -12.18 15.86
C TRP A 54 -0.28 -11.95 17.38
N ARG A 55 -0.35 -10.69 17.85
CA ARG A 55 -0.38 -10.38 19.29
C ARG A 55 -1.59 -11.00 20.00
N MET A 56 -2.73 -11.11 19.33
CA MET A 56 -3.92 -11.78 19.88
C MET A 56 -3.74 -13.30 19.96
N CYS A 57 -3.10 -13.92 18.95
CA CYS A 57 -2.90 -15.38 18.92
C CYS A 57 -1.76 -15.86 19.82
N ALA A 58 -0.76 -15.01 20.05
CA ALA A 58 0.44 -15.36 20.80
C ALA A 58 0.77 -14.29 21.87
N PRO A 59 -0.14 -14.03 22.84
CA PRO A 59 0.05 -12.98 23.84
C PRO A 59 1.26 -13.23 24.75
N ASN A 60 1.57 -14.50 25.02
CA ASN A 60 2.70 -14.93 25.84
C ASN A 60 3.88 -15.47 25.00
N SER A 61 4.02 -14.99 23.76
CA SER A 61 5.13 -15.38 22.89
C SER A 61 6.47 -15.04 23.54
N SER A 62 7.37 -16.02 23.64
CA SER A 62 8.77 -15.79 24.00
C SER A 62 9.54 -15.03 22.92
N LYS A 63 9.00 -14.96 21.70
CA LYS A 63 9.57 -14.20 20.60
C LYS A 63 9.12 -12.75 20.61
N ARG A 64 10.05 -11.82 20.38
CA ARG A 64 9.80 -10.38 20.33
C ARG A 64 9.63 -9.91 18.88
N LEU A 65 8.54 -9.18 18.62
CA LEU A 65 8.32 -8.54 17.32
C LEU A 65 9.13 -7.24 17.22
N LEU A 66 9.94 -7.15 16.16
CA LEU A 66 10.74 -5.98 15.80
C LEU A 66 9.86 -4.89 15.17
N SER A 67 10.21 -3.64 15.50
CA SER A 67 9.78 -2.49 14.73
C SER A 67 10.49 -2.44 13.37
N ASN A 68 9.90 -1.71 12.41
CA ASN A 68 10.53 -1.51 11.10
C ASN A 68 11.92 -0.84 11.21
N ILE A 69 12.11 0.02 12.20
CA ILE A 69 13.39 0.71 12.45
C ILE A 69 14.44 -0.31 12.91
N GLU A 70 14.10 -1.18 13.87
CA GLU A 70 15.01 -2.22 14.34
C GLU A 70 15.36 -3.22 13.23
N SER A 71 14.36 -3.69 12.47
CA SER A 71 14.61 -4.57 11.31
C SER A 71 15.58 -3.93 10.31
N ARG A 72 15.40 -2.64 10.00
CA ARG A 72 16.30 -1.88 9.12
C ARG A 72 17.72 -1.82 9.68
N ILE A 73 17.88 -1.56 10.98
CA ILE A 73 19.20 -1.52 11.63
C ILE A 73 19.89 -2.88 11.56
N LEU A 74 19.17 -3.97 11.84
CA LEU A 74 19.73 -5.32 11.78
C LEU A 74 20.12 -5.73 10.35
N ILE A 75 19.31 -5.40 9.35
CA ILE A 75 19.66 -5.61 7.94
C ILE A 75 20.94 -4.84 7.57
N LYS A 76 21.03 -3.57 7.99
CA LYS A 76 22.26 -2.77 7.78
C LYS A 76 23.48 -3.43 8.43
N GLN A 77 23.35 -3.95 9.64
CA GLN A 77 24.43 -4.67 10.32
C GLN A 77 24.86 -5.92 9.55
N SER A 78 23.91 -6.70 9.02
CA SER A 78 24.21 -7.88 8.19
C SER A 78 24.98 -7.54 6.92
N MET A 79 24.66 -6.40 6.28
CA MET A 79 25.42 -5.90 5.13
C MET A 79 26.85 -5.48 5.52
N LEU A 80 26.99 -4.75 6.63
CA LEU A 80 28.30 -4.29 7.13
C LEU A 80 29.24 -5.45 7.50
N LYS A 81 28.72 -6.54 8.08
CA LYS A 81 29.51 -7.76 8.35
C LYS A 81 30.11 -8.38 7.09
N SER A 82 29.49 -8.15 5.93
CA SER A 82 29.98 -8.61 4.63
C SER A 82 30.91 -7.59 3.95
N MET A 83 31.43 -6.61 4.72
CA MET A 83 32.28 -5.52 4.23
C MET A 83 31.62 -4.65 3.15
N GLN A 84 30.29 -4.67 3.05
CA GLN A 84 29.56 -3.84 2.10
C GLN A 84 29.52 -2.39 2.59
N LYS A 85 29.87 -1.43 1.72
CA LYS A 85 29.59 -0.01 1.96
C LYS A 85 28.07 0.21 1.86
N VAL A 86 27.47 0.69 2.94
CA VAL A 86 26.00 0.89 3.03
C VAL A 86 25.66 2.37 3.06
N ASP A 87 25.01 2.85 2.00
CA ASP A 87 24.29 4.13 2.01
C ASP A 87 22.78 3.92 2.24
N ASN A 88 22.05 5.03 2.45
CA ASN A 88 20.62 4.97 2.74
C ASN A 88 19.78 4.45 1.57
N ARG A 89 20.17 4.75 0.33
CA ARG A 89 19.44 4.34 -0.88
C ARG A 89 19.57 2.83 -1.09
N LEU A 90 20.78 2.30 -0.99
CA LEU A 90 21.01 0.86 -1.07
C LEU A 90 20.25 0.12 0.04
N LEU A 91 20.30 0.62 1.27
CA LEU A 91 19.55 0.03 2.38
C LEU A 91 18.04 0.05 2.14
N ASP A 92 17.49 1.14 1.59
CA ASP A 92 16.08 1.23 1.21
C ASP A 92 15.71 0.15 0.19
N GLU A 93 16.52 -0.04 -0.85
CA GLU A 93 16.27 -1.07 -1.87
C GLU A 93 16.40 -2.48 -1.31
N VAL A 94 17.36 -2.75 -0.42
CA VAL A 94 17.47 -4.05 0.26
C VAL A 94 16.25 -4.34 1.14
N VAL A 95 15.77 -3.37 1.91
CA VAL A 95 14.56 -3.53 2.73
C VAL A 95 13.32 -3.75 1.86
N LYS A 96 13.17 -2.99 0.76
CA LYS A 96 12.05 -3.19 -0.20
C LYS A 96 12.10 -4.56 -0.85
N ASN A 97 13.28 -4.99 -1.31
CA ASN A 97 13.45 -6.30 -1.95
C ASN A 97 13.24 -7.44 -0.96
N ASN A 98 13.61 -7.28 0.32
CA ASN A 98 13.25 -8.22 1.39
C ASN A 98 11.72 -8.36 1.48
N ASP A 99 11.01 -7.25 1.63
CA ASP A 99 9.53 -7.25 1.69
C ASP A 99 8.91 -7.87 0.42
N TYR A 100 9.49 -7.60 -0.76
CA TYR A 100 9.07 -8.20 -2.03
C TYR A 100 9.27 -9.72 -2.07
N CYS A 101 10.41 -10.22 -1.59
CA CYS A 101 10.68 -11.66 -1.52
C CYS A 101 9.63 -12.38 -0.68
N TYR A 102 9.26 -11.83 0.48
CA TYR A 102 8.22 -12.44 1.32
C TYR A 102 6.84 -12.34 0.68
N ALA A 103 6.47 -11.17 0.15
CA ALA A 103 5.18 -10.98 -0.51
C ALA A 103 4.96 -11.96 -1.67
N HIS A 104 6.03 -12.28 -2.41
CA HIS A 104 6.02 -13.18 -3.56
C HIS A 104 6.53 -14.60 -3.28
N LEU A 105 6.78 -14.95 -2.01
CA LEU A 105 7.25 -16.27 -1.58
C LEU A 105 8.56 -16.72 -2.26
N ILE A 106 9.44 -15.78 -2.59
CA ILE A 106 10.76 -16.03 -3.18
C ILE A 106 11.71 -16.43 -2.05
N SER A 107 12.33 -17.62 -2.16
CA SER A 107 13.27 -18.10 -1.15
C SER A 107 14.68 -17.55 -1.38
N TYR A 108 15.40 -17.24 -0.30
CA TYR A 108 16.81 -16.83 -0.40
C TYR A 108 17.73 -17.93 -0.91
N ALA A 109 17.35 -19.20 -0.77
CA ALA A 109 18.09 -20.31 -1.38
C ALA A 109 18.01 -20.28 -2.91
N GLN A 110 16.89 -19.88 -3.49
CA GLN A 110 16.79 -19.71 -4.96
C GLN A 110 17.65 -18.54 -5.44
N LEU A 111 17.68 -17.43 -4.70
CA LEU A 111 18.48 -16.25 -5.06
C LEU A 111 19.99 -16.49 -4.93
N GLU A 112 20.41 -17.28 -3.94
CA GLU A 112 21.82 -17.67 -3.76
C GLU A 112 22.30 -18.62 -4.86
N ASN A 113 21.41 -19.38 -5.48
CA ASN A 113 21.74 -20.30 -6.58
C ASN A 113 21.42 -19.71 -7.97
N SER A 114 21.21 -18.40 -8.07
CA SER A 114 20.76 -17.78 -9.33
C SER A 114 21.89 -17.47 -10.31
N HIS A 115 23.17 -17.65 -9.93
CA HIS A 115 24.36 -17.26 -10.70
C HIS A 115 24.42 -15.77 -11.05
N ILE A 116 23.69 -14.92 -10.30
CA ILE A 116 23.67 -13.47 -10.46
C ILE A 116 24.27 -12.88 -9.20
N GLN A 117 25.47 -12.31 -9.31
CA GLN A 117 26.26 -11.81 -8.17
C GLN A 117 25.46 -10.93 -7.20
N ASN A 118 24.64 -10.01 -7.70
CA ASN A 118 23.83 -9.12 -6.86
C ASN A 118 22.74 -9.87 -6.08
N CYS A 119 22.13 -10.89 -6.67
CA CYS A 119 21.12 -11.74 -6.03
C CYS A 119 21.76 -12.60 -4.94
N GLU A 120 22.93 -13.17 -5.22
CA GLU A 120 23.69 -13.99 -4.28
C GLU A 120 24.13 -13.17 -3.07
N LEU A 121 24.66 -11.97 -3.32
CA LEU A 121 25.09 -11.05 -2.27
C LEU A 121 23.91 -10.59 -1.40
N PHE A 122 22.78 -10.23 -2.03
CA PHE A 122 21.54 -9.91 -1.34
C PHE A 122 21.05 -11.07 -0.46
N ALA A 123 21.02 -12.30 -1.00
CA ALA A 123 20.61 -13.49 -0.27
C ALA A 123 21.52 -13.74 0.94
N LYS A 124 22.84 -13.57 0.78
CA LYS A 124 23.82 -13.71 1.88
C LYS A 124 23.53 -12.73 3.02
N TRP A 125 23.30 -11.46 2.72
CA TRP A 125 22.95 -10.46 3.73
C TRP A 125 21.67 -10.84 4.48
N LEU A 126 20.63 -11.26 3.77
CA LEU A 126 19.35 -11.55 4.41
C LEU A 126 19.32 -12.89 5.15
N LYS A 127 20.17 -13.85 4.76
CA LYS A 127 20.41 -15.06 5.54
C LYS A 127 21.12 -14.75 6.87
N ASP A 128 22.11 -13.86 6.88
CA ASP A 128 22.71 -13.40 8.15
C ASP A 128 21.68 -12.68 9.04
N TYR A 129 20.81 -11.87 8.43
CA TYR A 129 19.70 -11.24 9.14
C TYR A 129 18.74 -12.28 9.74
N GLN A 130 18.33 -13.30 8.97
CA GLN A 130 17.49 -14.39 9.45
C GLN A 130 18.13 -15.17 10.60
N LYS A 131 19.43 -15.46 10.51
CA LYS A 131 20.20 -16.12 11.59
C LYS A 131 20.24 -15.25 12.85
N THR A 132 20.45 -13.95 12.69
CA THR A 132 20.44 -12.98 13.79
C THR A 132 19.06 -12.93 14.45
N LYS A 133 17.97 -12.93 13.67
CA LYS A 133 16.60 -13.01 14.21
C LYS A 133 16.40 -14.28 15.04
N LEU A 134 16.77 -15.44 14.48
CA LEU A 134 16.61 -16.74 15.13
C LEU A 134 17.36 -16.81 16.47
N ASN A 135 18.64 -16.44 16.49
CA ASN A 135 19.49 -16.52 17.68
C ASN A 135 18.99 -15.64 18.83
N ASN A 136 18.35 -14.52 18.51
CA ASN A 136 17.86 -13.55 19.49
C ASN A 136 16.36 -13.69 19.77
N HIS A 137 15.70 -14.76 19.29
CA HIS A 137 14.27 -14.97 19.43
C HIS A 137 13.42 -13.79 18.92
N LEU A 138 13.83 -13.21 17.78
CA LEU A 138 13.18 -12.06 17.17
C LEU A 138 12.30 -12.49 16.00
N LEU A 139 11.26 -11.69 15.75
CA LEU A 139 10.39 -11.78 14.58
C LEU A 139 10.30 -10.41 13.93
N ASP A 140 10.11 -10.35 12.62
CA ASP A 140 9.66 -9.14 11.93
C ASP A 140 8.23 -9.33 11.38
N VAL A 141 7.73 -8.31 10.69
CA VAL A 141 6.38 -8.34 10.11
C VAL A 141 6.23 -9.43 9.04
N ASN A 142 7.30 -9.76 8.32
CA ASN A 142 7.28 -10.69 7.20
C ASN A 142 7.21 -12.16 7.68
N ASP A 143 7.61 -12.42 8.93
CA ASP A 143 7.44 -13.74 9.55
C ASP A 143 5.96 -14.02 9.92
N LEU A 144 5.15 -12.97 10.10
CA LEU A 144 3.85 -13.08 10.76
C LEU A 144 2.81 -13.86 9.96
N SER A 145 2.77 -13.70 8.64
CA SER A 145 1.77 -14.39 7.80
C SER A 145 1.87 -15.91 7.93
N ASN A 146 3.09 -16.47 7.87
CA ASN A 146 3.31 -17.90 8.05
C ASN A 146 2.99 -18.37 9.48
N LEU A 147 3.22 -17.54 10.50
CA LEU A 147 2.85 -17.86 11.88
C LEU A 147 1.33 -17.86 12.05
N LEU A 148 0.63 -16.87 11.51
CA LEU A 148 -0.83 -16.78 11.56
C LEU A 148 -1.51 -17.90 10.80
N ALA A 149 -0.90 -18.38 9.71
CA ALA A 149 -1.41 -19.53 8.99
C ALA A 149 -1.53 -20.79 9.88
N LYS A 150 -0.79 -20.89 10.99
CA LYS A 150 -0.92 -22.01 11.94
C LYS A 150 -2.18 -21.92 12.81
N HIS A 151 -2.75 -20.73 12.95
CA HIS A 151 -3.95 -20.45 13.74
C HIS A 151 -5.17 -20.17 12.87
N ALA A 152 -5.09 -20.43 11.57
CA ALA A 152 -6.08 -19.99 10.58
C ALA A 152 -7.51 -20.41 10.92
N ASP A 153 -7.70 -21.62 11.46
CA ASP A 153 -9.02 -22.19 11.79
C ASP A 153 -9.73 -21.45 12.94
N THR A 154 -8.97 -20.72 13.76
CA THR A 154 -9.49 -19.95 14.91
C THR A 154 -9.68 -18.46 14.59
N LEU A 155 -9.18 -18.01 13.43
CA LEU A 155 -9.21 -16.60 13.08
C LEU A 155 -10.56 -16.22 12.44
N PRO A 156 -11.15 -15.08 12.85
CA PRO A 156 -12.37 -14.60 12.21
C PRO A 156 -12.07 -14.20 10.76
N LYS A 157 -13.02 -14.49 9.86
CA LYS A 157 -12.92 -14.16 8.43
C LYS A 157 -12.97 -12.64 8.26
N PRO A 158 -11.90 -11.99 7.75
CA PRO A 158 -11.94 -10.55 7.53
C PRO A 158 -12.69 -10.21 6.23
N TYR A 159 -13.19 -8.99 6.20
CA TYR A 159 -13.52 -8.30 4.95
C TYR A 159 -12.24 -7.68 4.38
N ILE A 160 -12.06 -7.73 3.07
CA ILE A 160 -10.93 -7.08 2.39
C ILE A 160 -11.41 -6.01 1.41
N TYR A 161 -10.66 -4.91 1.28
CA TYR A 161 -10.96 -3.85 0.31
C TYR A 161 -9.68 -3.24 -0.28
N GLY A 162 -9.76 -2.87 -1.56
CA GLY A 162 -8.75 -2.02 -2.19
C GLY A 162 -7.48 -2.74 -2.68
N PHE A 163 -7.48 -4.08 -2.66
CA PHE A 163 -6.45 -4.91 -3.29
C PHE A 163 -6.78 -5.08 -4.78
N LYS A 164 -5.91 -4.62 -5.68
CA LYS A 164 -6.05 -4.86 -7.12
C LYS A 164 -5.81 -6.34 -7.44
N THR A 165 -4.74 -6.88 -6.86
CA THR A 165 -4.37 -8.30 -6.91
C THR A 165 -3.74 -8.61 -5.56
N LEU A 166 -4.11 -9.75 -4.97
CA LEU A 166 -3.46 -10.23 -3.76
C LEU A 166 -2.06 -10.73 -4.11
N THR A 167 -1.08 -10.42 -3.27
CA THR A 167 0.24 -11.05 -3.39
C THR A 167 0.14 -12.54 -3.06
N PRO A 168 1.06 -13.39 -3.55
CA PRO A 168 1.05 -14.82 -3.21
C PRO A 168 0.98 -15.10 -1.70
N GLU A 169 1.69 -14.32 -0.88
CA GLU A 169 1.62 -14.41 0.58
C GLU A 169 0.21 -14.10 1.12
N GLN A 170 -0.40 -12.99 0.66
CA GLN A 170 -1.75 -12.59 1.06
C GLN A 170 -2.77 -13.64 0.63
N GLN A 171 -2.69 -14.11 -0.62
CA GLN A 171 -3.57 -15.14 -1.16
C GLN A 171 -3.47 -16.42 -0.32
N LYS A 172 -2.25 -16.85 0.02
CA LYS A 172 -2.02 -18.04 0.84
C LYS A 172 -2.69 -17.92 2.22
N LEU A 173 -2.52 -16.79 2.91
CA LEU A 173 -3.11 -16.58 4.23
C LEU A 173 -4.64 -16.46 4.15
N PHE A 174 -5.14 -15.62 3.25
CA PHE A 174 -6.56 -15.37 3.12
C PHE A 174 -7.34 -16.59 2.61
N ASN A 175 -6.76 -17.41 1.73
CA ASN A 175 -7.39 -18.68 1.36
C ASN A 175 -7.51 -19.63 2.54
N LYS A 176 -6.54 -19.60 3.47
CA LYS A 176 -6.54 -20.48 4.64
C LYS A 176 -7.54 -20.04 5.71
N ILE A 177 -7.65 -18.73 5.96
CA ILE A 177 -8.59 -18.16 6.94
C ILE A 177 -10.02 -18.07 6.36
N GLY A 178 -10.12 -17.87 5.04
CA GLY A 178 -11.32 -17.36 4.37
C GLY A 178 -11.44 -15.83 4.49
N TYR A 179 -12.13 -15.20 3.55
CA TYR A 179 -12.34 -13.75 3.54
C TYR A 179 -13.56 -13.37 2.69
N GLN A 180 -14.05 -12.14 2.86
CA GLN A 180 -15.09 -11.56 2.01
C GLN A 180 -14.56 -10.30 1.33
N SER A 181 -14.68 -10.19 0.01
CA SER A 181 -14.24 -9.01 -0.72
C SER A 181 -15.33 -7.95 -0.76
N LEU A 182 -14.99 -6.72 -0.38
CA LEU A 182 -15.84 -5.56 -0.61
C LEU A 182 -15.54 -5.02 -2.01
N CYS A 183 -16.49 -5.15 -2.92
CA CYS A 183 -16.34 -4.61 -4.26
C CYS A 183 -16.59 -3.10 -4.26
N ALA A 184 -15.77 -2.38 -5.04
CA ALA A 184 -16.06 -0.98 -5.31
C ALA A 184 -17.31 -0.90 -6.20
N THR A 185 -18.27 -0.06 -5.83
CA THR A 185 -19.45 0.24 -6.64
C THR A 185 -19.01 1.06 -7.84
N GLN A 186 -18.76 0.41 -8.99
CA GLN A 186 -18.52 1.12 -10.23
C GLN A 186 -19.82 1.83 -10.63
N LYS A 187 -19.87 3.16 -10.49
CA LYS A 187 -20.91 3.96 -11.16
C LYS A 187 -20.44 4.15 -12.60
N ASN A 188 -21.32 3.83 -13.54
CA ASN A 188 -21.16 3.94 -15.00
C ASN A 188 -20.11 4.97 -15.41
N THR A 189 -19.06 4.49 -16.06
CA THR A 189 -17.99 5.29 -16.65
C THR A 189 -18.38 5.62 -18.09
N HIS A 190 -19.17 6.68 -18.29
CA HIS A 190 -19.15 7.32 -19.61
C HIS A 190 -17.77 7.99 -19.71
N SER A 191 -16.91 7.44 -20.56
CA SER A 191 -15.58 7.98 -20.82
C SER A 191 -15.57 8.66 -22.16
N ASP A 192 -15.32 9.96 -22.18
CA ASP A 192 -15.08 10.68 -23.41
C ASP A 192 -13.58 10.64 -23.69
N ASN A 193 -13.21 10.16 -24.88
CA ASN A 193 -11.83 10.04 -25.30
C ASN A 193 -11.53 11.12 -26.35
N LYS A 194 -10.41 11.83 -26.18
CA LYS A 194 -9.92 12.82 -27.14
C LYS A 194 -8.46 12.52 -27.49
N THR A 195 -8.07 12.79 -28.72
CA THR A 195 -6.71 12.63 -29.23
C THR A 195 -6.15 13.98 -29.64
N PHE A 196 -4.90 14.25 -29.30
CA PHE A 196 -4.21 15.50 -29.60
C PHE A 196 -2.89 15.22 -30.31
N GLN A 197 -2.44 16.16 -31.12
CA GLN A 197 -1.21 16.03 -31.89
C GLN A 197 0.04 16.22 -31.02
N THR A 198 -0.07 17.05 -29.97
CA THR A 198 1.04 17.32 -29.06
C THR A 198 0.59 17.19 -27.61
N SER A 199 1.54 16.90 -26.70
CA SER A 199 1.27 16.90 -25.26
C SER A 199 0.89 18.29 -24.74
N TYR A 200 1.31 19.36 -25.40
CA TYR A 200 0.89 20.72 -25.04
C TYR A 200 -0.62 20.89 -25.25
N ASP A 201 -1.13 20.51 -26.43
CA ASP A 201 -2.55 20.62 -26.78
C ASP A 201 -3.42 19.73 -25.88
N GLU A 202 -2.93 18.54 -25.53
CA GLU A 202 -3.58 17.64 -24.58
C GLU A 202 -3.73 18.30 -23.19
N ILE A 203 -2.63 18.85 -22.64
CA ILE A 203 -2.64 19.50 -21.32
C ILE A 203 -3.51 20.76 -21.35
N LEU A 204 -3.44 21.57 -22.41
CA LEU A 204 -4.25 22.78 -22.56
C LEU A 204 -5.74 22.43 -22.63
N SER A 205 -6.12 21.42 -23.41
CA SER A 205 -7.51 20.99 -23.51
C SER A 205 -8.02 20.44 -22.17
N ALA A 206 -7.19 19.69 -21.44
CA ALA A 206 -7.53 19.22 -20.10
C ALA A 206 -7.71 20.38 -19.10
N ALA A 207 -6.87 21.42 -19.16
CA ALA A 207 -6.97 22.60 -18.32
C ALA A 207 -8.25 23.41 -18.61
N GLN A 208 -8.56 23.64 -19.89
CA GLN A 208 -9.79 24.33 -20.31
C GLN A 208 -11.04 23.55 -19.89
N TRP A 209 -11.07 22.24 -20.13
CA TRP A 209 -12.16 21.38 -19.68
C TRP A 209 -12.33 21.43 -18.15
N ALA A 210 -11.24 21.38 -17.39
CA ALA A 210 -11.28 21.45 -15.94
C ALA A 210 -11.84 22.80 -15.45
N ARG A 211 -11.43 23.90 -16.08
CA ARG A 211 -11.94 25.25 -15.79
C ARG A 211 -13.45 25.34 -16.05
N ASP A 212 -13.90 24.92 -17.23
CA ASP A 212 -15.32 25.02 -17.63
C ASP A 212 -16.20 24.15 -16.72
N LEU A 213 -15.72 22.96 -16.35
CA LEU A 213 -16.43 22.07 -15.42
C LEU A 213 -16.45 22.63 -13.99
N HIS A 214 -15.37 23.28 -13.54
CA HIS A 214 -15.32 23.93 -12.23
C HIS A 214 -16.27 25.12 -12.16
N ALA A 215 -16.37 25.93 -13.22
CA ALA A 215 -17.30 27.04 -13.30
C ALA A 215 -18.77 26.58 -13.18
N GLN A 216 -19.12 25.44 -13.79
CA GLN A 216 -20.47 24.86 -13.70
C GLN A 216 -20.74 24.16 -12.36
N HIS A 217 -19.70 23.64 -11.70
CA HIS A 217 -19.81 22.87 -10.47
C HIS A 217 -18.69 23.22 -9.46
N PRO A 218 -18.73 24.41 -8.83
CA PRO A 218 -17.66 24.88 -7.94
C PRO A 218 -17.39 23.95 -6.74
N GLN A 219 -18.41 23.24 -6.28
CA GLN A 219 -18.35 22.27 -5.18
C GLN A 219 -17.70 20.93 -5.55
N LYS A 220 -17.47 20.65 -6.84
CA LYS A 220 -16.84 19.40 -7.29
C LYS A 220 -15.32 19.54 -7.35
N HIS A 221 -14.63 18.51 -6.88
CA HIS A 221 -13.18 18.40 -7.03
C HIS A 221 -12.84 17.70 -8.34
N ILE A 222 -11.96 18.32 -9.12
CA ILE A 222 -11.43 17.78 -10.38
C ILE A 222 -10.01 17.30 -10.12
N ALA A 223 -9.71 16.08 -10.57
CA ALA A 223 -8.38 15.49 -10.48
C ALA A 223 -7.86 15.16 -11.88
N ILE A 224 -6.68 15.66 -12.19
CA ILE A 224 -5.96 15.37 -13.44
C ILE A 224 -4.83 14.41 -13.12
N VAL A 225 -4.77 13.30 -13.85
CA VAL A 225 -3.81 12.22 -13.60
C VAL A 225 -2.93 12.05 -14.83
N SER A 226 -1.64 12.32 -14.70
CA SER A 226 -0.63 12.02 -15.74
C SER A 226 0.28 10.88 -15.25
N PRO A 227 0.52 9.84 -16.07
CA PRO A 227 1.45 8.77 -15.73
C PRO A 227 2.91 9.26 -15.67
N ASN A 228 3.24 10.32 -16.42
CA ASN A 228 4.59 10.88 -16.54
C ASN A 228 4.72 12.23 -15.82
N LEU A 229 4.03 12.38 -14.68
CA LEU A 229 3.98 13.64 -13.94
C LEU A 229 5.38 14.21 -13.67
N ASN A 230 6.36 13.40 -13.28
CA ASN A 230 7.72 13.87 -12.99
C ASN A 230 8.41 14.57 -14.17
N GLN A 231 8.08 14.21 -15.41
CA GLN A 231 8.65 14.83 -16.61
C GLN A 231 7.84 16.05 -17.06
N GLN A 232 6.52 16.02 -16.85
CA GLN A 232 5.59 17.03 -17.38
C GLN A 232 5.11 18.04 -16.33
N GLN A 233 5.55 17.91 -15.07
CA GLN A 233 5.02 18.69 -13.94
C GLN A 233 5.08 20.20 -14.18
N HIS A 234 6.23 20.71 -14.63
CA HIS A 234 6.40 22.14 -14.89
C HIS A 234 5.44 22.64 -15.98
N GLN A 235 5.27 21.88 -17.06
CA GLN A 235 4.39 22.23 -18.17
C GLN A 235 2.92 22.19 -17.75
N ILE A 236 2.52 21.15 -17.01
CA ILE A 236 1.16 21.02 -16.45
C ILE A 236 0.85 22.20 -15.54
N ILE A 237 1.72 22.49 -14.57
CA ILE A 237 1.50 23.61 -13.63
C ILE A 237 1.42 24.94 -14.37
N SER A 238 2.33 25.20 -15.31
CA SER A 238 2.36 26.45 -16.08
C SER A 238 1.06 26.67 -16.85
N ILE A 239 0.60 25.67 -17.61
CA ILE A 239 -0.62 25.76 -18.42
C ILE A 239 -1.87 25.89 -17.53
N PHE A 240 -1.96 25.11 -16.46
CA PHE A 240 -3.08 25.23 -15.52
C PHE A 240 -3.11 26.61 -14.84
N ASN A 241 -1.96 27.14 -14.42
CA ASN A 241 -1.90 28.48 -13.86
C ASN A 241 -2.36 29.52 -14.88
N GLN A 242 -1.88 29.46 -16.12
CA GLN A 242 -2.30 30.41 -17.16
C GLN A 242 -3.82 30.37 -17.39
N VAL A 243 -4.39 29.18 -17.59
CA VAL A 243 -5.83 29.02 -17.88
C VAL A 243 -6.74 29.46 -16.71
N PHE A 244 -6.29 29.30 -15.46
CA PHE A 244 -7.04 29.71 -14.28
C PHE A 244 -6.73 31.13 -13.78
N MET A 245 -5.56 31.70 -14.10
CA MET A 245 -5.22 33.08 -13.76
C MET A 245 -5.86 34.09 -14.71
N ASP A 246 -6.11 33.73 -15.97
CA ASP A 246 -6.85 34.57 -16.92
C ASP A 246 -8.26 34.94 -16.42
N THR A 247 -8.81 34.21 -15.45
CA THR A 247 -10.09 34.54 -14.78
C THR A 247 -9.98 35.41 -13.52
N LEU A 248 -8.78 35.64 -12.97
CA LEU A 248 -8.59 36.45 -11.75
C LEU A 248 -8.36 37.95 -12.05
N VAL A 249 -8.24 38.33 -13.32
CA VAL A 249 -7.95 39.72 -13.74
C VAL A 249 -9.21 40.47 -14.20
N GLU A 250 -10.38 39.83 -14.32
CA GLU A 250 -11.62 40.47 -14.82
C GLU A 250 -12.62 40.93 -13.74
N THR A 251 -12.26 40.90 -12.46
CA THR A 251 -13.02 41.59 -11.40
C THR A 251 -12.22 42.75 -10.84
N GLY A 252 -12.17 43.84 -11.62
CA GLY A 252 -11.75 45.17 -11.21
C GLY A 252 -12.83 46.18 -11.58
#